data_AF-A0A963IEM3-F1
#
_entry.id   AF-A0A963IEM3-F1
#
_cell.length_a   1.000
_cell.length_b   1.000
_cell.length_c   1.000
_cell.angle_alpha   90.00
_cell.angle_beta   90.00
_cell.angle_gamma   90.00
#
_symmetry.space_group_name_H-M   'P 1'
#
loop_
_entity.id
_entity.type
_entity.pdbx_description
1 polymer ?
#
loop_
_entity_poly.entity_id
_entity_poly.type
_entity_poly.pdbx_seq_one_letter_code
_entity_poly.pdbx_strand_id
1 'polypeptide(L)'
;MKTAVHVIVLLALSAVFSFSRADSAADDAAINALGNANGVALACKLQESAARLKTLMIGHVPKTRANGEVFEQATNAAFLRQHQGLACPSATDMQARVDTLESRLVAHFKP
;
A
#
# COMPACT_ATOMS: atom_id res chain seq x y z
N MET A 1 -16.10 0.38 -47.25
CA MET A 1 -17.07 0.19 -46.14
C MET A 1 -16.61 -0.86 -45.12
N LYS A 2 -16.24 -2.09 -45.53
CA LYS A 2 -15.75 -3.14 -44.60
C LYS A 2 -14.54 -2.74 -43.75
N THR A 3 -13.57 -2.02 -44.31
CA THR A 3 -12.34 -1.59 -43.62
C THR A 3 -12.60 -0.54 -42.54
N ALA A 4 -13.51 0.40 -42.77
CA ALA A 4 -13.89 1.42 -41.79
C ALA A 4 -14.57 0.81 -40.56
N VAL A 5 -15.38 -0.23 -40.75
CA VAL A 5 -16.04 -0.96 -39.65
C VAL A 5 -15.03 -1.67 -38.76
N HIS A 6 -13.96 -2.25 -39.32
CA HIS A 6 -12.93 -2.93 -38.53
C HIS A 6 -12.09 -1.95 -37.71
N VAL A 7 -11.77 -0.78 -38.27
CA VAL A 7 -11.03 0.28 -37.55
C VAL A 7 -11.86 0.84 -36.38
N ILE A 8 -13.16 1.04 -36.59
CA ILE A 8 -14.08 1.50 -35.52
C ILE A 8 -14.22 0.45 -34.42
N VAL A 9 -14.32 -0.83 -34.77
CA VAL A 9 -14.41 -1.94 -33.80
C VAL A 9 -13.11 -2.08 -33.00
N LEU A 10 -11.94 -1.94 -33.63
CA LEU A 10 -10.64 -1.97 -32.95
C LEU A 10 -10.44 -0.78 -32.00
N LEU A 11 -10.84 0.43 -32.38
CA LEU A 11 -10.78 1.61 -31.49
C LEU A 11 -11.72 1.49 -30.29
N ALA A 12 -12.92 0.94 -30.49
CA ALA A 12 -13.87 0.72 -29.40
C ALA A 12 -13.35 -0.33 -28.39
N LEU A 13 -12.61 -1.34 -28.85
CA LEU A 13 -12.04 -2.39 -27.99
C LEU A 13 -10.88 -1.89 -27.11
N SER A 14 -10.13 -0.88 -27.56
CA SER A 14 -9.07 -0.25 -26.74
C SER A 14 -9.60 0.64 -25.61
N ALA A 15 -10.81 1.19 -25.73
CA ALA A 15 -11.39 2.05 -24.69
C ALA A 15 -11.83 1.27 -23.43
N VAL A 16 -12.17 -0.02 -23.60
CA VAL A 16 -12.63 -0.91 -22.52
C VAL A 16 -11.49 -1.40 -21.62
N PHE A 17 -10.22 -1.28 -22.05
CA PHE A 17 -9.04 -1.59 -21.24
C PHE A 17 -8.65 -0.47 -20.27
N SER A 18 -9.47 0.58 -20.14
CA SER A 18 -9.39 1.55 -19.04
C SER A 18 -9.90 0.92 -17.73
N PHE A 19 -9.39 -0.25 -17.37
CA PHE A 19 -9.68 -0.91 -16.11
C PHE A 19 -8.85 -0.25 -14.99
N SER A 20 -9.54 0.30 -13.98
CA SER A 20 -9.11 0.35 -12.57
C SER A 20 -7.84 1.11 -12.16
N ARG A 21 -7.35 2.10 -12.91
CA ARG A 21 -6.19 2.93 -12.48
C ARG A 21 -6.43 3.70 -11.16
N ALA A 22 -7.69 4.05 -10.88
CA ALA A 22 -8.06 4.75 -9.65
C ALA A 22 -7.98 3.83 -8.42
N ASP A 23 -8.43 2.58 -8.53
CA ASP A 23 -8.29 1.57 -7.47
C ASP A 23 -6.82 1.26 -7.21
N SER A 24 -6.01 1.05 -8.25
CA SER A 24 -4.58 0.75 -8.05
C SER A 24 -3.83 1.89 -7.34
N ALA A 25 -4.17 3.15 -7.61
CA ALA A 25 -3.54 4.29 -6.93
C ALA A 25 -3.97 4.40 -5.46
N ALA A 26 -5.24 4.10 -5.16
CA ALA A 26 -5.74 4.10 -3.79
C ALA A 26 -5.18 2.91 -2.99
N ASP A 27 -5.07 1.74 -3.62
CA ASP A 27 -4.41 0.54 -3.08
C ASP A 27 -2.95 0.85 -2.74
N ASP A 28 -2.20 1.40 -3.70
CA ASP A 28 -0.81 1.80 -3.50
C ASP A 28 -0.66 2.79 -2.35
N ALA A 29 -1.57 3.76 -2.21
CA ALA A 29 -1.54 4.72 -1.11
C ALA A 29 -1.75 4.06 0.26
N ALA A 30 -2.70 3.12 0.35
CA ALA A 30 -2.96 2.36 1.57
C ALA A 30 -1.76 1.49 1.96
N ILE A 31 -1.17 0.78 0.98
CA ILE A 31 0.01 -0.07 1.18
C ILE A 31 1.24 0.78 1.54
N ASN A 32 1.45 1.92 0.88
CA ASN A 32 2.52 2.86 1.20
C ASN A 32 2.43 3.37 2.64
N ALA A 33 1.23 3.68 3.13
CA ALA A 33 1.04 4.14 4.50
C ALA A 33 1.44 3.05 5.51
N LEU A 34 1.07 1.80 5.23
CA LEU A 34 1.42 0.64 6.05
C LEU A 34 2.94 0.38 6.06
N GLY A 35 3.58 0.39 4.88
CA GLY A 35 5.03 0.22 4.76
C GLY A 35 5.81 1.36 5.45
N ASN A 36 5.39 2.61 5.27
CA ASN A 36 6.03 3.74 5.96
C ASN A 36 5.96 3.60 7.49
N ALA A 37 4.82 3.18 8.03
CA ALA A 37 4.67 2.94 9.47
C ALA A 37 5.60 1.79 9.94
N ASN A 38 5.71 0.72 9.14
CA ASN A 38 6.55 -0.43 9.48
C ASN A 38 8.04 -0.04 9.50
N GLY A 39 8.50 0.73 8.52
CA GLY A 39 9.88 1.23 8.49
C GLY A 39 10.24 2.07 9.73
N VAL A 40 9.34 2.97 10.16
CA VAL A 40 9.53 3.74 11.41
C VAL A 40 9.57 2.82 12.63
N ALA A 41 8.64 1.87 12.75
CA ALA A 41 8.60 0.94 13.88
C ALA A 41 9.89 0.12 13.98
N LEU A 42 10.40 -0.38 12.85
CA LEU A 42 11.65 -1.14 12.79
C LEU A 42 12.86 -0.30 13.22
N ALA A 43 13.02 0.90 12.66
CA ALA A 43 14.12 1.79 12.99
C ALA A 43 14.10 2.20 14.47
N CYS A 44 12.91 2.33 15.05
CA CYS A 44 12.68 2.66 16.46
C CYS A 44 12.61 1.46 17.41
N LYS A 45 12.88 0.24 16.93
CA LYS A 45 12.87 -1.00 17.73
C LYS A 45 11.51 -1.33 18.39
N LEU A 46 10.42 -0.83 17.82
CA LEU A 46 9.05 -1.11 18.27
C LEU A 46 8.55 -2.41 17.63
N GLN A 47 9.11 -3.54 18.07
CA GLN A 47 8.93 -4.85 17.41
C GLN A 47 7.49 -5.34 17.36
N GLU A 48 6.69 -5.09 18.41
CA GLU A 48 5.28 -5.45 18.45
C GLU A 48 4.49 -4.75 17.34
N SER A 49 4.68 -3.42 17.20
CA SER A 49 4.02 -2.64 16.16
C SER A 49 4.49 -3.07 14.76
N ALA A 50 5.78 -3.34 14.56
CA ALA A 50 6.31 -3.82 13.28
C ALA A 50 5.72 -5.19 12.90
N ALA A 51 5.64 -6.12 13.84
CA ALA A 51 5.01 -7.42 13.63
C ALA A 51 3.54 -7.27 13.25
N ARG A 52 2.79 -6.42 13.96
CA ARG A 52 1.37 -6.18 13.67
C ARG A 52 1.15 -5.56 12.30
N LEU A 53 1.96 -4.59 11.89
CA LEU A 53 1.87 -3.99 10.56
C LEU A 53 2.11 -5.01 9.43
N LYS A 54 3.05 -5.94 9.61
CA LYS A 54 3.25 -7.06 8.67
C LYS A 54 2.05 -8.00 8.63
N THR A 55 1.47 -8.32 9.78
CA THR A 55 0.25 -9.14 9.85
C THR A 55 -0.90 -8.49 9.09
N LEU A 56 -1.08 -7.17 9.22
CA LEU A 56 -2.09 -6.43 8.47
C LEU A 56 -1.86 -6.50 6.95
N MET A 57 -0.61 -6.37 6.50
CA MET A 57 -0.25 -6.52 5.09
C MET A 57 -0.65 -7.90 4.56
N ILE A 58 -0.27 -8.96 5.27
CA ILE A 58 -0.52 -10.36 4.87
C ILE A 58 -2.02 -10.71 4.92
N GLY A 59 -2.72 -10.16 5.92
CA GLY A 59 -4.12 -10.47 6.22
C GLY A 59 -5.13 -9.78 5.31
N HIS A 60 -4.87 -8.53 4.91
CA HIS A 60 -5.88 -7.70 4.24
C HIS A 60 -5.51 -7.29 2.81
N VAL A 61 -4.23 -7.20 2.46
CA VAL A 61 -3.83 -6.73 1.13
C VAL A 61 -3.81 -7.92 0.15
N PRO A 62 -4.37 -7.76 -1.08
CA PRO A 62 -4.27 -8.79 -2.11
C PRO A 62 -2.82 -9.23 -2.35
N LYS A 63 -2.59 -10.54 -2.35
CA LYS A 63 -1.26 -11.16 -2.38
C LYS A 63 -0.66 -11.16 -3.78
N THR A 64 -0.29 -9.99 -4.27
CA THR A 64 0.41 -9.81 -5.55
C THR A 64 1.85 -9.38 -5.30
N ARG A 65 2.73 -9.68 -6.27
CA ARG A 65 4.12 -9.21 -6.24
C ARG A 65 4.18 -7.67 -6.19
N ALA A 66 3.38 -7.00 -7.01
CA ALA A 66 3.36 -5.53 -7.08
C ALA A 66 3.02 -4.91 -5.71
N ASN A 67 2.00 -5.42 -5.02
CA ASN A 67 1.61 -4.92 -3.70
C ASN A 67 2.73 -5.15 -2.66
N GLY A 68 3.38 -6.31 -2.69
CA GLY A 68 4.55 -6.58 -1.85
C GLY A 68 5.70 -5.60 -2.11
N GLU A 69 5.98 -5.31 -3.38
CA GLU A 69 7.03 -4.36 -3.76
C GLU A 69 6.74 -2.94 -3.27
N VAL A 70 5.48 -2.48 -3.31
CA VAL A 70 5.09 -1.16 -2.76
C VAL A 70 5.33 -1.11 -1.25
N PHE A 71 4.92 -2.15 -0.51
CA PHE A 71 5.11 -2.22 0.94
C PHE A 71 6.59 -2.21 1.34
N GLU A 72 7.41 -3.03 0.66
CA GLU A 72 8.85 -3.15 0.93
C GLU A 72 9.60 -1.87 0.59
N GLN A 73 9.29 -1.23 -0.54
CA GLN A 73 9.90 0.05 -0.92
C GLN A 73 9.59 1.15 0.11
N ALA A 74 8.32 1.26 0.52
CA ALA A 74 7.91 2.23 1.54
C ALA A 74 8.55 1.94 2.91
N THR A 75 8.65 0.67 3.30
CA THR A 75 9.33 0.23 4.53
C THR A 75 10.79 0.65 4.52
N ASN A 76 11.53 0.29 3.47
CA ASN A 76 12.95 0.59 3.36
C ASN A 76 13.22 2.10 3.34
N ALA A 77 12.43 2.86 2.59
CA ALA A 77 12.55 4.31 2.54
C ALA A 77 12.31 4.96 3.91
N ALA A 78 11.29 4.52 4.65
CA ALA A 78 11.00 5.05 5.98
C ALA A 78 12.03 4.64 7.03
N PHE A 79 12.51 3.40 6.98
CA PHE A 79 13.58 2.92 7.86
C PHE A 79 14.84 3.77 7.72
N LEU A 80 15.31 3.96 6.47
CA LEU A 80 16.50 4.76 6.18
C LEU A 80 16.33 6.23 6.60
N ARG A 81 15.15 6.81 6.36
CA ARG A 81 14.85 8.19 6.76
C ARG A 81 14.83 8.37 8.28
N GLN A 82 14.25 7.42 9.02
CA GLN A 82 14.20 7.48 10.49
C GLN A 82 15.61 7.46 11.10
N HIS A 83 16.54 6.73 10.48
CA HIS A 83 17.96 6.69 10.89
C HIS A 83 18.72 8.01 10.67
N GLN A 84 18.14 9.01 10.01
CA GLN A 84 18.74 10.35 9.85
C GLN A 84 18.59 11.24 11.10
N GLY A 85 18.22 10.66 12.25
CA GLY A 85 18.13 11.37 13.53
C GLY A 85 16.74 11.92 13.85
N LEU A 86 15.68 11.45 13.18
CA LEU A 86 14.31 11.78 13.55
C LEU A 86 13.98 11.17 14.93
N ALA A 87 13.21 11.91 15.73
CA ALA A 87 12.72 11.41 17.00
C ALA A 87 11.82 10.19 16.78
N CYS A 88 12.01 9.16 17.59
CA CYS A 88 11.13 7.99 17.59
C CYS A 88 9.81 8.31 18.30
N PRO A 89 8.66 7.86 17.76
CA PRO A 89 7.40 7.96 18.47
C PRO A 89 7.44 7.12 19.74
N SER A 90 6.58 7.44 20.71
CA SER A 90 6.35 6.54 21.85
C SER A 90 5.69 5.24 21.37
N ALA A 91 5.81 4.17 22.15
CA ALA A 91 5.15 2.90 21.84
C ALA A 91 3.62 3.09 21.74
N THR A 92 3.03 3.87 22.64
CA THR A 92 1.60 4.19 22.65
C THR A 92 1.16 4.94 21.40
N ASP A 93 1.91 5.96 20.98
CA ASP A 93 1.58 6.73 19.76
C ASP A 93 1.69 5.85 18.52
N MET A 94 2.70 4.98 18.49
CA MET A 94 2.86 4.02 17.40
C MET A 94 1.70 3.02 17.36
N GLN A 95 1.26 2.51 18.52
CA GLN A 95 0.13 1.59 18.60
C GLN A 95 -1.16 2.24 18.09
N ALA A 96 -1.46 3.46 18.52
CA ALA A 96 -2.63 4.22 18.06
C ALA A 96 -2.58 4.47 16.54
N ARG A 97 -1.37 4.71 16.00
CA ARG A 97 -1.15 4.80 14.56
C ARG A 97 -1.44 3.48 13.85
N VAL A 98 -1.03 2.34 14.42
CA VAL A 98 -1.36 1.01 13.86
C VAL A 98 -2.86 0.77 13.86
N ASP A 99 -3.57 1.08 14.95
CA ASP A 99 -5.04 0.92 15.05
C ASP A 99 -5.78 1.75 13.98
N THR A 100 -5.31 2.98 13.77
CA THR A 100 -5.86 3.87 12.74
C THR A 100 -5.62 3.32 11.34
N LEU A 101 -4.44 2.77 11.08
CA LEU A 101 -4.10 2.16 9.79
C LEU A 101 -4.90 0.89 9.53
N GLU A 102 -5.07 0.03 10.54
CA GLU A 102 -5.91 -1.17 10.45
C GLU A 102 -7.35 -0.81 10.07
N SER A 103 -7.96 0.13 10.79
CA SER A 103 -9.33 0.56 10.54
C SER A 103 -9.54 1.03 9.10
N ARG A 104 -8.57 1.81 8.57
CA ARG A 104 -8.58 2.28 7.19
C ARG A 104 -8.35 1.16 6.18
N LEU A 105 -7.40 0.27 6.48
CA LEU A 105 -7.03 -0.84 5.59
C LEU A 105 -8.20 -1.82 5.41
N VAL A 106 -8.88 -2.16 6.51
CA VAL A 106 -10.06 -3.04 6.50
C VAL A 106 -11.22 -2.43 5.73
N ALA A 107 -11.44 -1.11 5.86
CA ALA A 107 -12.47 -0.41 5.11
C ALA A 107 -12.15 -0.34 3.60
N HIS A 108 -10.86 -0.29 3.24
CA HIS A 108 -10.38 -0.15 1.86
C HIS A 108 -10.38 -1.50 1.13
N PHE A 109 -9.69 -2.50 1.66
CA PHE A 109 -9.56 -3.83 1.07
C PHE A 109 -10.63 -4.80 1.58
N LYS A 110 -11.89 -4.34 1.60
CA LYS A 110 -13.03 -5.15 2.07
C LYS A 110 -12.90 -6.59 1.54
N PRO A 111 -13.02 -7.62 2.40
CA PRO A 111 -12.92 -9.01 1.95
C PRO A 111 -13.98 -9.37 0.91
#